data_AF-A0A2A4VVC6-F1
#
_entry.id   AF-A0A2A4VVC6-F1
#
_cell.length_a   1.000
_cell.length_b   1.000
_cell.length_c   1.000
_cell.angle_alpha   90.00
_cell.angle_beta   90.00
_cell.angle_gamma   90.00
#
_symmetry.space_group_name_H-M   'P 1'
#
loop_
_entity.id
_entity.type
_entity.pdbx_description
1 polymer ?
#
loop_
_entity_poly.entity_id
_entity_poly.type
_entity_poly.pdbx_seq_one_letter_code
_entity_poly.pdbx_strand_id
1 'polypeptide(L)'
;TTIGAPDTPNAPSAGSKTLGAGLLISLGNPKVMIFYIALLPTFVDMATISTIDIAFICTAAIISTYLIGGMYIVAAGKVSHRLKQGSTRKMFNRISGTLLMGAGAAVGLKS
;
A
#
# COMPACT_ATOMS: atom_id res chain seq x y z
N THR A 1 -9.42 -36.67 -25.48
CA THR A 1 -8.84 -36.16 -24.22
C THR A 1 -8.05 -34.90 -24.49
N THR A 2 -8.73 -33.75 -24.59
CA THR A 2 -8.09 -32.45 -24.80
C THR A 2 -7.84 -31.82 -23.43
N ILE A 3 -6.57 -31.74 -23.06
CA ILE A 3 -6.10 -31.11 -21.82
C ILE A 3 -6.57 -29.64 -21.82
N GLY A 4 -7.35 -29.28 -20.79
CA GLY A 4 -7.86 -27.93 -20.58
C GLY A 4 -6.71 -26.95 -20.41
N ALA A 5 -6.86 -25.78 -21.05
CA ALA A 5 -5.94 -24.66 -20.91
C ALA A 5 -5.81 -24.26 -19.43
N PRO A 6 -4.63 -23.82 -18.97
CA PRO A 6 -4.44 -23.34 -17.61
C PRO A 6 -5.37 -22.14 -17.37
N ASP A 7 -6.25 -22.29 -16.38
CA ASP A 7 -7.13 -21.25 -15.88
C ASP A 7 -6.27 -20.04 -15.49
N THR A 8 -6.28 -19.00 -16.31
CA THR A 8 -5.68 -17.73 -15.93
C THR A 8 -6.45 -17.21 -14.72
N PRO A 9 -5.79 -16.80 -13.62
CA PRO A 9 -6.49 -16.26 -12.45
C PRO A 9 -7.37 -15.09 -12.93
N ASN A 10 -8.68 -15.31 -12.90
CA ASN A 10 -9.68 -14.32 -13.27
C ASN A 10 -9.50 -13.13 -12.33
N ALA A 11 -8.85 -12.06 -12.81
CA ALA A 11 -8.72 -10.83 -12.06
C ALA A 11 -10.13 -10.34 -11.73
N PRO A 12 -10.52 -10.19 -10.46
CA PRO A 12 -11.89 -9.85 -10.13
C PRO A 12 -12.26 -8.50 -10.73
N SER A 13 -13.07 -8.55 -11.78
CA SER A 13 -13.72 -7.43 -12.44
C SER A 13 -14.90 -6.97 -11.60
N ALA A 14 -14.63 -6.12 -10.60
CA ALA A 14 -15.64 -5.27 -9.99
C ALA A 14 -14.93 -4.16 -9.22
N GLY A 15 -14.84 -2.96 -9.79
CA GLY A 15 -14.21 -1.80 -9.16
C GLY A 15 -14.71 -1.52 -7.74
N SER A 16 -15.95 -1.89 -7.41
CA SER A 16 -16.52 -1.71 -6.07
C SER A 16 -15.98 -2.70 -5.03
N LYS A 17 -15.63 -3.95 -5.43
CA LYS A 17 -15.13 -4.97 -4.50
C LYS A 17 -13.69 -4.69 -4.09
N THR A 18 -12.87 -4.16 -5.01
CA THR A 18 -11.48 -3.76 -4.73
C THR A 18 -11.41 -2.50 -3.88
N LEU A 19 -12.31 -1.54 -4.08
CA LEU A 19 -12.43 -0.37 -3.20
C LEU A 19 -12.81 -0.76 -1.78
N GLY A 20 -13.83 -1.62 -1.60
CA GLY A 20 -14.22 -2.12 -0.29
C GLY A 20 -13.10 -2.88 0.43
N ALA A 21 -12.36 -3.73 -0.29
CA ALA A 21 -11.20 -4.44 0.27
C ALA A 21 -10.06 -3.49 0.66
N GLY A 22 -9.76 -2.47 -0.15
CA GLY A 22 -8.75 -1.46 0.19
C GLY A 22 -9.15 -0.61 1.39
N LEU A 23 -10.44 -0.27 1.51
CA LEU A 23 -10.99 0.44 2.65
C LEU A 23 -10.88 -0.42 3.93
N LEU A 24 -11.28 -1.70 3.83
CA LEU A 24 -11.19 -2.65 4.94
C LEU A 24 -9.75 -2.92 5.38
N ILE A 25 -8.79 -2.95 4.45
CA ILE A 25 -7.36 -3.07 4.79
C ILE A 25 -6.87 -1.83 5.53
N SER A 26 -7.30 -0.64 5.10
CA SER A 26 -6.89 0.63 5.71
C SER A 26 -7.51 0.83 7.09
N LEU A 27 -8.81 0.50 7.24
CA LEU A 27 -9.55 0.62 8.50
C LEU A 27 -9.28 -0.54 9.46
N GLY A 28 -9.09 -1.74 8.93
CA GLY A 28 -8.89 -2.97 9.70
C GLY A 28 -7.46 -3.14 10.22
N ASN A 29 -6.59 -2.14 10.03
CA ASN A 29 -5.25 -2.15 10.60
C ASN A 29 -5.24 -1.37 11.93
N PRO A 30 -5.53 -2.03 13.08
CA PRO A 30 -5.62 -1.34 14.36
C PRO A 30 -4.30 -0.68 14.75
N LYS A 31 -3.16 -1.19 14.26
CA LYS A 31 -1.84 -0.60 14.49
C LYS A 31 -1.74 0.81 13.91
N VAL A 32 -2.24 1.01 12.69
CA VAL A 32 -2.23 2.31 12.01
C VAL A 32 -3.21 3.27 12.68
N MET A 33 -4.41 2.79 13.04
CA MET A 33 -5.39 3.63 13.76
C MET A 33 -4.87 4.11 15.11
N ILE A 34 -4.32 3.21 15.94
CA ILE A 34 -3.77 3.55 17.25
C ILE A 34 -2.61 4.55 17.11
N PHE A 35 -1.74 4.36 16.11
CA PHE A 35 -0.65 5.28 15.82
C PHE A 35 -1.15 6.69 15.49
N TYR A 36 -2.18 6.82 14.63
CA TYR A 36 -2.77 8.11 14.31
C TYR A 36 -3.40 8.79 15.53
N ILE A 37 -4.17 8.06 16.34
CA ILE A 37 -4.80 8.63 17.55
C ILE A 37 -3.74 9.10 18.55
N ALA A 38 -2.63 8.38 18.69
CA ALA A 38 -1.54 8.74 19.58
C ALA A 38 -0.73 9.95 19.10
N LEU A 39 -0.63 10.17 17.79
CA LEU A 39 0.15 11.28 17.21
C LEU A 39 -0.67 12.55 16.94
N LEU A 40 -1.96 12.40 16.68
CA LEU A 40 -2.87 13.51 16.39
C LEU A 40 -2.76 14.67 17.41
N PRO A 41 -2.80 14.45 18.74
CA PRO A 41 -2.70 15.54 19.72
C PRO A 41 -1.33 16.22 19.74
N THR A 42 -0.27 15.58 19.24
CA THR A 42 1.08 16.16 19.17
C THR A 42 1.20 17.16 18.02
N PHE A 43 0.42 16.96 16.95
CA PHE A 43 0.45 17.83 15.77
C PHE A 43 -0.54 18.99 15.86
N VAL A 44 -1.57 18.85 16.70
CA VAL A 44 -2.76 19.68 16.64
C VAL A 44 -3.28 19.95 18.05
N ASP A 45 -3.21 21.22 18.49
CA ASP A 45 -3.81 21.64 19.75
C ASP A 45 -5.34 21.73 19.59
N MET A 46 -6.04 20.72 20.12
CA MET A 46 -7.49 20.59 20.05
C MET A 46 -8.24 21.68 20.85
N ALA A 47 -7.55 22.44 21.69
CA ALA A 47 -8.17 23.43 22.59
C ALA A 47 -8.61 24.72 21.88
N THR A 48 -8.05 25.03 20.70
CA THR A 48 -8.30 26.30 19.98
C THR A 48 -8.80 26.11 18.54
N ILE A 49 -9.07 24.88 18.13
CA ILE A 49 -9.32 24.57 16.72
C ILE A 49 -10.77 24.77 16.29
N SER A 50 -10.92 25.43 15.15
CA SER A 50 -12.19 25.59 14.46
C SER A 50 -12.48 24.38 13.57
N THR A 51 -13.76 24.05 13.37
CA THR A 51 -14.19 23.00 12.43
C THR A 51 -13.62 23.18 11.02
N ILE A 52 -13.31 24.43 10.63
CA ILE A 52 -12.69 24.79 9.35
C ILE A 52 -11.24 24.26 9.26
N ASP A 53 -10.47 24.33 10.34
CA ASP A 53 -9.08 23.86 10.36
C ASP A 53 -9.03 22.33 10.21
N ILE A 54 -9.95 21.63 10.86
CA ILE A 54 -10.11 20.17 10.71
C ILE A 54 -10.42 19.82 9.25
N ALA A 55 -11.37 20.54 8.63
CA ALA A 55 -11.72 20.32 7.24
C ALA A 55 -10.53 20.55 6.30
N PHE A 56 -9.70 21.57 6.58
CA PHE A 56 -8.49 21.86 5.81
C PHE A 56 -7.45 20.75 5.92
N ILE A 57 -7.16 20.29 7.15
CA ILE A 57 -6.20 19.20 7.41
C ILE A 57 -6.65 17.90 6.72
N CYS A 58 -7.93 17.54 6.87
CA CYS A 58 -8.49 16.35 6.20
C CYS A 58 -8.39 16.45 4.68
N THR A 59 -8.74 17.61 4.10
CA THR A 59 -8.68 17.82 2.65
C THR A 59 -7.24 17.74 2.14
N ALA A 60 -6.29 18.37 2.84
CA ALA A 60 -4.88 18.30 2.50
C ALA A 60 -4.32 16.87 2.57
N ALA A 61 -4.69 16.11 3.61
CA ALA A 61 -4.29 14.71 3.76
C ALA A 61 -4.85 13.82 2.64
N ILE A 62 -6.10 14.02 2.26
CA ILE A 62 -6.75 13.32 1.14
C ILE A 62 -6.00 13.65 -0.16
N ILE A 63 -5.80 14.92 -0.47
CA ILE A 63 -5.11 15.37 -1.69
C ILE A 63 -3.70 14.77 -1.77
N SER A 64 -2.94 14.85 -0.69
CA SER A 64 -1.58 14.29 -0.60
C SER A 64 -1.57 12.78 -0.88
N THR A 65 -2.50 12.05 -0.27
CA THR A 65 -2.64 10.59 -0.47
C THR A 65 -2.94 10.24 -1.92
N TYR A 66 -3.89 10.95 -2.55
CA TYR A 66 -4.23 10.73 -3.96
C TYR A 66 -3.09 11.12 -4.90
N LEU A 67 -2.36 12.20 -4.63
CA LEU A 67 -1.20 12.62 -5.41
C LEU A 67 -0.10 11.56 -5.37
N ILE A 68 0.31 11.15 -4.18
CA ILE A 68 1.40 10.18 -4.00
C ILE A 68 0.97 8.81 -4.57
N GLY A 69 -0.25 8.37 -4.27
CA GLY A 69 -0.80 7.13 -4.80
C GLY A 69 -0.92 7.15 -6.33
N GLY A 70 -1.41 8.25 -6.90
CA GLY A 70 -1.52 8.45 -8.34
C GLY A 70 -0.15 8.44 -9.03
N MET A 71 0.83 9.17 -8.48
CA MET A 71 2.22 9.14 -8.96
C MET A 71 2.79 7.71 -8.92
N TYR A 72 2.53 6.97 -7.84
CA TYR A 72 2.96 5.58 -7.72
C TYR A 72 2.31 4.69 -8.79
N ILE A 73 1.00 4.84 -9.04
CA ILE A 73 0.29 4.08 -10.08
C ILE A 73 0.85 4.40 -11.48
N VAL A 74 1.10 5.67 -11.78
CA VAL A 74 1.69 6.09 -13.07
C VAL A 74 3.10 5.56 -13.23
N ALA A 75 3.94 5.70 -12.20
CA ALA A 75 5.29 5.14 -12.18
C ALA A 75 5.26 3.61 -12.32
N ALA A 76 4.37 2.94 -11.59
CA ALA A 76 4.16 1.50 -11.67
C ALA A 76 3.67 1.07 -13.05
N GLY A 77 2.83 1.84 -13.75
CA GLY A 77 2.43 1.55 -15.13
C GLY A 77 3.63 1.57 -16.09
N LYS A 78 4.49 2.57 -15.94
CA LYS A 78 5.70 2.75 -16.76
C LYS A 78 6.77 1.69 -16.47
N VAL A 79 6.93 1.32 -15.20
CA VAL A 79 7.85 0.26 -14.76
C VAL A 79 7.29 -1.14 -15.04
N SER A 80 5.97 -1.34 -14.96
CA SER A 80 5.32 -2.61 -15.27
C SER A 80 5.56 -3.02 -16.72
N HIS A 81 5.64 -2.07 -17.65
CA HIS A 81 6.03 -2.35 -19.03
C HIS A 81 7.47 -2.90 -19.14
N ARG A 82 8.41 -2.42 -18.31
CA ARG A 82 9.79 -2.89 -18.22
C ARG A 82 9.94 -4.19 -17.42
N LEU A 83 9.07 -4.41 -16.43
CA LEU A 83 9.01 -5.64 -15.61
C LEU A 83 8.34 -6.81 -16.35
N LYS A 84 7.57 -6.57 -17.42
CA LYS A 84 7.02 -7.65 -18.26
C LYS A 84 8.11 -8.47 -18.97
N GLN A 85 9.34 -7.97 -19.09
CA GLN A 85 10.49 -8.80 -19.46
C GLN A 85 10.84 -9.74 -18.30
N GLY A 86 10.75 -11.07 -18.54
CA GLY A 86 10.93 -12.10 -17.51
C GLY A 86 12.26 -12.05 -16.74
N SER A 87 13.29 -11.39 -17.27
CA SER A 87 14.58 -11.17 -16.60
C SER A 87 14.46 -10.20 -15.41
N THR A 88 13.73 -9.10 -15.57
CA THR A 88 13.60 -8.05 -14.53
C THR A 88 12.77 -8.53 -13.33
N ARG A 89 11.75 -9.38 -13.55
CA ARG A 89 10.98 -10.02 -12.46
C ARG A 89 11.83 -10.97 -11.62
N LYS A 90 12.71 -11.77 -12.27
CA LYS A 90 13.62 -12.67 -11.54
C LYS A 90 14.61 -11.88 -10.70
N MET A 91 15.15 -10.78 -11.21
CA MET A 91 16.04 -9.89 -10.46
C MET A 91 15.33 -9.28 -9.24
N PHE A 92 14.11 -8.75 -9.42
CA PHE A 92 13.34 -8.16 -8.34
C PHE A 92 12.99 -9.18 -7.25
N ASN A 93 12.56 -10.39 -7.64
CA ASN A 93 12.25 -11.46 -6.69
C ASN A 93 13.51 -11.92 -5.93
N ARG A 94 14.67 -11.93 -6.59
CA ARG A 94 15.94 -12.28 -5.95
C ARG A 94 16.39 -11.23 -4.95
N ILE A 95 16.24 -9.94 -5.27
CA ILE A 95 16.53 -8.83 -4.33
C ILE A 95 15.62 -8.92 -3.11
N SER A 96 14.30 -9.01 -3.30
CA SER A 96 13.35 -9.13 -2.19
C SER A 96 13.61 -10.38 -1.34
N GLY A 97 13.91 -11.52 -1.99
CA GLY A 97 14.27 -12.76 -1.31
C GLY A 97 15.56 -12.65 -0.50
N THR A 98 16.61 -12.01 -1.04
CA THR A 98 17.85 -11.77 -0.30
C THR A 98 17.65 -10.81 0.87
N LEU A 99 16.81 -9.78 0.71
CA LEU A 99 16.49 -8.85 1.79
C LEU A 99 15.73 -9.54 2.92
N LEU A 100 14.75 -10.38 2.58
CA LEU A 100 13.96 -11.15 3.54
C LEU A 100 14.80 -12.20 4.27
N MET A 101 15.68 -12.92 3.56
CA MET A 101 16.64 -13.82 4.20
C MET A 101 17.60 -13.07 5.11
N GLY A 102 18.11 -11.91 4.67
CA GLY A 102 18.99 -11.07 5.49
C GLY A 102 18.29 -10.55 6.75
N ALA A 103 17.06 -10.06 6.63
CA ALA A 103 16.25 -9.59 7.75
C ALA A 103 15.89 -10.74 8.71
N GLY A 104 15.49 -11.90 8.18
CA GLY A 104 15.18 -13.09 8.97
C GLY A 104 16.41 -13.62 9.72
N ALA A 105 17.57 -13.65 9.06
CA ALA A 105 18.84 -13.98 9.69
C ALA A 105 19.19 -12.98 10.80
N ALA A 106 19.08 -11.68 10.54
CA ALA A 106 19.39 -10.65 11.52
C ALA A 106 18.49 -10.73 12.77
N VAL A 107 17.20 -11.01 12.59
CA VAL A 107 16.25 -11.21 13.71
C VAL A 107 16.56 -12.51 14.45
N GLY A 108 16.81 -13.61 13.73
CA GLY A 108 17.18 -14.90 14.34
C GLY A 108 18.54 -14.91 15.03
N LEU A 109 19.49 -14.08 14.60
CA LEU A 109 20.80 -13.89 15.25
C LEU A 109 20.73 -12.94 16.45
N LYS A 110 19.73 -12.05 16.49
CA LYS A 110 19.48 -11.12 17.61
C LYS A 110 18.54 -11.71 18.68
N SER A 111 17.94 -12.88 18.42
CA SER A 111 17.08 -13.63 19.34
C SER A 111 17.84 -14.76 20.00
#